data_AF-A0A2T2SMQ1-F1
#
_entry.id   AF-A0A2T2SMQ1-F1
#
_cell.length_a   1.000
_cell.length_b   1.000
_cell.length_c   1.000
_cell.angle_alpha   90.00
_cell.angle_beta   90.00
_cell.angle_gamma   90.00
#
_symmetry.space_group_name_H-M   'P 1'
#
loop_
_entity.id
_entity.type
_entity.pdbx_description
1 polymer ?
#
loop_
_entity_poly.entity_id
_entity_poly.type
_entity_poly.pdbx_seq_one_letter_code
_entity_poly.pdbx_strand_id
1 'polypeptide(L)'
;GRINGQFAEDHWMPVHYRYRTYTQEELCAFYRAADVALITPLRDGMNVVTQEFITATTDRGVLILSELTGAAYLLPEALQVNPYDQSGLAEAIRKAIEMPPEERRERIQALKATIRELNVHQWADGFLDRLTAQRDASAGRRAPSPERRVEEQSTGELVDGGV
;
A
#
# COMPACT_ATOMS: atom_id res chain seq x y z
N GLY A 1 -4.19 8.33 29.67
CA GLY A 1 -4.67 8.82 30.98
C GLY A 1 -6.16 8.54 31.15
N ARG A 2 -7.02 9.33 30.49
CA ARG A 2 -8.48 9.30 30.66
C ARG A 2 -9.12 7.90 30.67
N ILE A 3 -8.84 7.06 29.66
CA ILE A 3 -9.44 5.72 29.54
C ILE A 3 -9.07 4.84 30.75
N ASN A 4 -7.77 4.67 31.03
CA ASN A 4 -7.35 3.89 32.18
C ASN A 4 -7.87 4.48 33.51
N GLY A 5 -7.95 5.80 33.65
CA GLY A 5 -8.51 6.41 34.86
C GLY A 5 -10.00 6.14 35.06
N GLN A 6 -10.73 5.81 34.00
CA GLN A 6 -12.16 5.51 34.05
C GLN A 6 -12.46 4.01 34.19
N PHE A 7 -11.61 3.14 33.64
CA PHE A 7 -11.91 1.71 33.45
C PHE A 7 -10.90 0.75 34.07
N ALA A 8 -9.78 1.22 34.61
CA ALA A 8 -8.83 0.33 35.26
C ALA A 8 -9.40 -0.25 36.57
N GLU A 9 -9.01 -1.49 36.84
CA GLU A 9 -9.30 -2.21 38.08
C GLU A 9 -7.97 -2.61 38.74
N ASP A 10 -8.00 -3.03 40.01
CA ASP A 10 -6.79 -3.35 40.78
C ASP A 10 -5.89 -4.39 40.09
N HIS A 11 -6.46 -5.30 39.31
CA HIS A 11 -5.73 -6.35 38.59
C HIS A 11 -5.80 -6.22 37.06
N TRP A 12 -6.35 -5.12 36.52
CA TRP A 12 -6.54 -4.99 35.06
C TRP A 12 -6.38 -3.57 34.56
N MET A 13 -5.59 -3.44 33.50
CA MET A 13 -5.33 -2.18 32.82
C MET A 13 -5.80 -2.30 31.36
N PRO A 14 -6.82 -1.52 30.95
CA PRO A 14 -7.42 -1.71 29.62
C PRO A 14 -6.50 -1.24 28.48
N VAL A 15 -5.69 -0.18 28.69
CA VAL A 15 -4.77 0.34 27.67
C VAL A 15 -3.34 0.30 28.15
N HIS A 16 -2.53 -0.56 27.54
CA HIS A 16 -1.08 -0.59 27.70
C HIS A 16 -0.40 0.19 26.57
N TYR A 17 -0.06 1.45 26.82
CA TYR A 17 0.75 2.24 25.89
C TYR A 17 2.25 1.97 26.09
N ARG A 18 2.98 1.83 24.99
CA ARG A 18 4.42 1.56 24.98
C ARG A 18 5.10 2.49 23.98
N TYR A 19 5.84 3.48 24.48
CA TYR A 19 6.63 4.41 23.65
C TYR A 19 8.10 3.97 23.64
N ARG A 20 8.42 3.00 22.79
CA ARG A 20 9.79 2.51 22.55
C ARG A 20 9.87 1.82 21.19
N THR A 21 11.09 1.66 20.70
CA THR A 21 11.37 0.84 19.52
C THR A 21 11.37 -0.64 19.90
N TYR A 22 10.92 -1.47 18.97
CA TYR A 22 10.91 -2.93 19.08
C TYR A 22 11.68 -3.53 17.91
N THR A 23 12.34 -4.65 18.17
CA THR A 23 12.89 -5.52 17.13
C THR A 23 11.77 -6.19 16.33
N GLN A 24 12.11 -6.72 15.16
CA GLN A 24 11.14 -7.43 14.32
C GLN A 24 10.62 -8.69 15.03
N GLU A 25 11.50 -9.40 15.76
CA GLU A 25 11.14 -10.59 16.52
C GLU A 25 10.14 -10.27 17.65
N GLU A 26 10.34 -9.15 18.35
CA GLU A 26 9.40 -8.69 19.37
C GLU A 26 8.04 -8.30 18.77
N LEU A 27 8.02 -7.59 17.64
CA LEU A 27 6.78 -7.25 16.93
C LEU A 27 6.04 -8.50 16.47
N CYS A 28 6.74 -9.48 15.89
CA CYS A 28 6.18 -10.78 15.53
C CYS A 28 5.55 -11.49 16.73
N ALA A 29 6.15 -11.40 17.92
CA ALA A 29 5.57 -11.95 19.13
C ALA A 29 4.24 -11.25 19.49
N PHE A 30 4.17 -9.93 19.38
CA PHE A 30 2.92 -9.19 19.58
C PHE A 30 1.85 -9.57 18.54
N TYR A 31 2.20 -9.64 17.25
CA TYR A 31 1.25 -10.01 16.19
C TYR A 31 0.68 -11.41 16.40
N ARG A 32 1.51 -12.37 16.81
CA ARG A 32 1.08 -13.74 17.12
C ARG A 32 0.22 -13.85 18.37
N ALA A 33 0.42 -12.96 19.34
CA ALA A 33 -0.35 -12.91 20.57
C ALA A 33 -1.66 -12.13 20.43
N ALA A 34 -1.76 -11.25 19.43
CA ALA A 34 -2.94 -10.39 19.24
C ALA A 34 -4.11 -11.16 18.61
N ASP A 35 -5.28 -11.08 19.24
CA ASP A 35 -6.53 -11.57 18.67
C ASP A 35 -7.08 -10.63 17.58
N VAL A 36 -6.81 -9.33 17.70
CA VAL A 36 -7.29 -8.30 16.77
C VAL A 36 -6.19 -7.28 16.51
N ALA A 37 -5.94 -6.96 15.25
CA ALA A 37 -5.14 -5.80 14.84
C ALA A 37 -6.07 -4.65 14.41
N LEU A 38 -5.87 -3.49 15.03
CA LEU A 38 -6.62 -2.27 14.74
C LEU A 38 -5.71 -1.27 14.03
N ILE A 39 -5.85 -1.14 12.70
CA ILE A 39 -5.01 -0.28 11.87
C ILE A 39 -5.90 0.79 11.25
N THR A 40 -5.96 1.96 11.91
CA THR A 40 -6.92 3.03 11.57
C THR A 40 -6.27 4.38 11.27
N PRO A 41 -5.32 4.46 10.32
CA PRO A 41 -4.78 5.76 9.92
C PRO A 41 -5.88 6.61 9.25
N LEU A 42 -5.78 7.94 9.37
CA LEU A 42 -6.69 8.86 8.68
C LEU A 42 -6.37 8.99 7.18
N ARG A 43 -5.12 8.68 6.81
CA ARG A 43 -4.62 8.65 5.44
C ARG A 43 -3.29 7.89 5.41
N ASP A 44 -3.19 6.86 4.58
CA ASP A 44 -1.96 6.09 4.41
C ASP A 44 -1.89 5.53 2.98
N GLY A 45 -0.75 5.71 2.31
CA GLY A 45 -0.55 5.22 0.95
C GLY A 45 -0.46 3.70 0.89
N MET A 46 0.24 3.08 1.84
CA MET A 46 0.36 1.64 1.97
C MET A 46 0.78 1.31 3.40
N ASN A 47 0.03 0.43 4.06
CA ASN A 47 0.36 0.02 5.42
C ASN A 47 0.99 -1.37 5.41
N VAL A 48 2.31 -1.43 5.59
CA VAL A 48 3.06 -2.70 5.63
C VAL A 48 2.85 -3.46 6.95
N VAL A 49 2.50 -2.77 8.04
CA VAL A 49 2.17 -3.39 9.33
C VAL A 49 0.96 -4.33 9.18
N THR A 50 0.02 -3.99 8.29
CA THR A 50 -1.07 -4.89 7.92
C THR A 50 -0.57 -6.22 7.36
N GLN A 51 0.43 -6.19 6.46
CA GLN A 51 0.99 -7.39 5.86
C GLN A 51 1.81 -8.19 6.87
N GLU A 52 2.56 -7.51 7.73
CA GLU A 52 3.32 -8.13 8.83
C GLU A 52 2.40 -8.89 9.78
N PHE A 53 1.29 -8.27 10.20
CA PHE A 53 0.27 -8.91 11.04
C PHE A 53 -0.32 -10.15 10.35
N ILE A 54 -0.82 -10.01 9.11
CA ILE A 54 -1.41 -11.13 8.35
C ILE A 54 -0.40 -12.28 8.20
N THR A 55 0.87 -11.96 7.97
CA THR A 55 1.94 -12.96 7.79
C THR A 55 2.24 -13.69 9.10
N ALA A 56 2.41 -12.94 10.21
CA ALA A 56 2.77 -13.49 11.51
C ALA A 56 1.63 -14.23 12.21
N THR A 57 0.38 -13.79 12.04
CA THR A 57 -0.81 -14.42 12.64
C THR A 57 -0.98 -15.86 12.16
N THR A 58 -1.53 -16.73 13.01
CA THR A 58 -1.94 -18.09 12.64
C THR A 58 -3.37 -18.09 12.09
N ASP A 59 -4.32 -18.63 12.84
CA ASP A 59 -5.67 -18.97 12.36
C ASP A 59 -6.76 -18.13 13.05
N ARG A 60 -6.36 -17.24 13.98
CA ARG A 60 -7.26 -16.62 14.96
C ARG A 60 -7.36 -15.10 14.87
N GLY A 61 -6.44 -14.44 14.18
CA GLY A 61 -6.36 -12.97 14.18
C GLY A 61 -7.41 -12.34 13.28
N VAL A 62 -8.02 -11.26 13.74
CA VAL A 62 -8.94 -10.41 12.95
C VAL A 62 -8.24 -9.10 12.63
N LEU A 63 -8.32 -8.68 11.36
CA LEU A 63 -7.82 -7.39 10.92
C LEU A 63 -8.98 -6.39 10.80
N ILE A 64 -8.89 -5.29 11.54
CA ILE A 64 -9.71 -4.09 11.35
C ILE A 64 -8.83 -3.04 10.66
N LEU A 65 -9.26 -2.57 9.49
CA LEU A 65 -8.45 -1.74 8.60
C LEU A 65 -9.21 -0.50 8.16
N SER A 66 -8.57 0.68 8.23
CA SER A 66 -9.16 1.87 7.66
C SER A 66 -9.30 1.76 6.14
N GLU A 67 -10.49 2.09 5.63
CA GLU A 67 -10.76 2.23 4.18
C GLU A 67 -9.90 3.32 3.50
N LEU A 68 -9.29 4.22 4.30
CA LEU A 68 -8.42 5.32 3.85
C LEU A 68 -6.94 4.92 3.76
N THR A 69 -6.67 3.61 3.83
CA THR A 69 -5.35 3.01 3.63
C THR A 69 -5.30 2.41 2.23
N GLY A 70 -4.23 2.61 1.46
CA GLY A 70 -4.11 1.96 0.15
C GLY A 70 -4.11 0.43 0.19
N ALA A 71 -3.73 -0.17 1.32
CA ALA A 71 -3.85 -1.61 1.55
C ALA A 71 -5.31 -2.10 1.59
N ALA A 72 -6.29 -1.25 1.90
CA ALA A 72 -7.69 -1.64 2.00
C ALA A 72 -8.24 -2.15 0.67
N TYR A 73 -7.80 -1.58 -0.45
CA TYR A 73 -8.19 -2.06 -1.78
C TYR A 73 -7.77 -3.51 -2.04
N LEU A 74 -6.62 -3.93 -1.50
CA LEU A 74 -6.07 -5.28 -1.69
C LEU A 74 -6.64 -6.28 -0.68
N LEU A 75 -7.23 -5.81 0.43
CA LEU A 75 -7.60 -6.63 1.58
C LEU A 75 -9.10 -6.48 1.91
N PRO A 76 -10.01 -6.89 1.01
CA PRO A 76 -11.45 -6.73 1.21
C PRO A 76 -12.01 -7.62 2.34
N GLU A 77 -11.32 -8.69 2.74
CA GLU A 77 -11.76 -9.58 3.81
C GLU A 77 -11.51 -9.04 5.22
N ALA A 78 -10.74 -7.95 5.33
CA ALA A 78 -10.60 -7.19 6.57
C ALA A 78 -11.94 -6.56 6.97
N LEU A 79 -12.14 -6.29 8.26
CA LEU A 79 -13.22 -5.43 8.71
C LEU A 79 -12.85 -3.98 8.37
N GLN A 80 -13.28 -3.52 7.20
CA GLN A 80 -13.01 -2.15 6.76
C GLN A 80 -13.87 -1.15 7.51
N VAL A 81 -13.24 -0.06 7.96
CA VAL A 81 -13.87 0.97 8.77
C VAL A 81 -13.51 2.37 8.28
N ASN A 82 -14.46 3.29 8.40
CA ASN A 82 -14.18 4.71 8.30
C ASN A 82 -13.61 5.20 9.64
N PRO A 83 -12.37 5.70 9.71
CA PRO A 83 -11.74 6.10 10.97
C PRO A 83 -12.35 7.38 11.58
N TYR A 84 -13.19 8.10 10.83
CA TYR A 84 -13.95 9.24 11.34
C TYR A 84 -15.27 8.82 12.02
N ASP A 85 -15.72 7.57 11.83
CA ASP A 85 -16.91 7.03 12.47
C ASP A 85 -16.53 6.26 13.75
N GLN A 86 -16.62 6.94 14.89
CA GLN A 86 -16.30 6.34 16.19
C GLN A 86 -17.25 5.20 16.56
N SER A 87 -18.54 5.31 16.18
CA SER A 87 -19.55 4.30 16.48
C SER A 87 -19.32 3.05 15.62
N GLY A 88 -19.08 3.23 14.33
CA GLY A 88 -18.71 2.14 13.42
C GLY A 88 -17.42 1.46 13.83
N LEU A 89 -16.44 2.22 14.33
CA LEU A 89 -15.19 1.65 14.84
C LEU A 89 -15.42 0.80 16.10
N ALA A 90 -16.22 1.28 17.05
CA ALA A 90 -16.56 0.53 18.25
C ALA A 90 -17.31 -0.77 17.91
N GLU A 91 -18.23 -0.70 16.95
CA GLU A 91 -18.98 -1.87 16.46
C GLU A 91 -18.06 -2.88 15.75
N ALA A 92 -17.09 -2.41 14.96
CA ALA A 92 -16.10 -3.27 14.33
C ALA A 92 -15.21 -3.98 15.36
N ILE A 93 -14.78 -3.29 16.43
CA ILE A 93 -14.03 -3.88 17.54
C ILE A 93 -14.88 -4.97 18.23
N ARG A 94 -16.13 -4.66 18.55
CA ARG A 94 -17.07 -5.62 19.15
C ARG A 94 -17.24 -6.85 18.27
N LYS A 95 -17.51 -6.64 16.98
CA LYS A 95 -17.64 -7.72 15.99
C LYS A 95 -16.38 -8.58 15.91
N ALA A 96 -15.18 -7.98 15.89
CA ALA A 96 -13.93 -8.71 15.83
C ALA A 96 -13.72 -9.61 17.05
N ILE A 97 -14.02 -9.11 18.25
CA ILE A 97 -13.87 -9.85 19.51
C ILE A 97 -14.89 -10.99 19.62
N GLU A 98 -16.12 -10.79 19.12
CA GLU A 98 -17.20 -11.78 19.15
C GLU A 98 -17.19 -12.75 17.96
N MET A 99 -16.37 -12.50 16.93
CA MET A 99 -16.35 -13.27 15.69
C MET A 99 -16.12 -14.77 15.96
N PRO A 100 -16.94 -15.69 15.40
CA PRO A 100 -16.73 -17.13 15.57
C PRO A 100 -15.36 -17.58 15.03
N PRO A 101 -14.70 -18.58 15.65
CA PRO A 101 -13.36 -19.02 15.23
C PRO A 101 -13.25 -19.42 13.75
N GLU A 102 -14.29 -20.03 13.19
CA GLU A 102 -14.30 -20.42 11.78
C GLU A 102 -14.32 -19.21 10.84
N GLU A 103 -15.10 -18.16 11.15
CA GLU A 103 -15.11 -16.93 10.36
C GLU A 103 -13.75 -16.21 10.44
N ARG A 104 -13.11 -16.19 11.62
CA ARG A 104 -11.75 -15.62 11.78
C ARG A 104 -10.76 -16.35 10.87
N ARG A 105 -10.82 -17.68 10.89
CA ARG A 105 -9.95 -18.55 10.10
C ARG A 105 -10.17 -18.35 8.60
N GLU A 106 -11.42 -18.28 8.15
CA GLU A 106 -11.75 -18.02 6.75
C GLU A 106 -11.17 -16.67 6.28
N ARG A 107 -11.46 -15.59 7.02
CA ARG A 107 -10.97 -14.25 6.70
C ARG A 107 -9.45 -14.18 6.66
N ILE A 108 -8.77 -14.70 7.69
CA ILE A 108 -7.31 -14.60 7.75
C ILE A 108 -6.63 -15.44 6.66
N GLN A 109 -7.21 -16.60 6.29
CA GLN A 109 -6.67 -17.41 5.19
C GLN A 109 -6.86 -16.73 3.83
N ALA A 110 -7.99 -16.06 3.60
CA ALA A 110 -8.20 -15.26 2.41
C ALA A 110 -7.20 -14.09 2.33
N LEU A 111 -7.02 -13.35 3.43
CA LEU A 111 -6.01 -12.28 3.50
C LEU A 111 -4.60 -12.82 3.23
N LYS A 112 -4.24 -13.96 3.81
CA LYS A 112 -2.95 -14.63 3.56
C LYS A 112 -2.79 -15.06 2.10
N ALA A 113 -3.86 -15.48 1.42
CA ALA A 113 -3.81 -15.81 0.01
C ALA A 113 -3.46 -14.57 -0.82
N THR A 114 -4.13 -13.43 -0.58
CA THR A 114 -3.81 -12.16 -1.23
C THR A 114 -2.37 -11.74 -0.99
N ILE A 115 -1.89 -11.77 0.27
CA ILE A 115 -0.50 -11.37 0.59
C ILE A 115 0.53 -12.24 -0.15
N ARG A 116 0.28 -13.54 -0.36
CA ARG A 116 1.21 -14.42 -1.09
C ARG A 116 1.37 -14.05 -2.56
N GLU A 117 0.36 -13.41 -3.15
CA GLU A 117 0.39 -12.94 -4.54
C GLU A 117 1.11 -11.60 -4.68
N LEU A 118 1.24 -10.84 -3.59
CA LEU A 118 1.96 -9.56 -3.57
C LEU A 118 3.48 -9.81 -3.56
N ASN A 119 4.13 -9.61 -4.70
CA ASN A 119 5.58 -9.72 -4.82
C ASN A 119 6.21 -8.34 -5.10
N VAL A 120 7.08 -7.89 -4.19
CA VAL A 120 7.79 -6.60 -4.31
C VAL A 120 8.67 -6.50 -5.54
N HIS A 121 9.29 -7.60 -5.98
CA HIS A 121 10.13 -7.64 -7.17
C HIS A 121 9.28 -7.46 -8.42
N GLN A 122 8.14 -8.16 -8.52
CA GLN A 122 7.22 -8.01 -9.65
C GLN A 122 6.64 -6.60 -9.75
N TRP A 123 6.32 -5.98 -8.60
CA TRP A 123 5.91 -4.58 -8.56
C TRP A 123 7.01 -3.64 -9.08
N ALA A 124 8.26 -3.84 -8.61
CA ALA A 124 9.40 -3.02 -9.01
C ALA A 124 9.71 -3.14 -10.51
N ASP A 125 9.76 -4.37 -11.02
CA ASP A 125 9.99 -4.65 -12.44
C ASP A 125 8.90 -4.01 -13.31
N GLY A 126 7.62 -4.21 -12.96
CA GLY A 126 6.51 -3.61 -13.69
C GLY A 126 6.51 -2.08 -13.65
N PHE A 127 7.00 -1.46 -12.58
CA PHE A 127 7.19 -0.02 -12.51
C PHE A 127 8.31 0.47 -13.44
N LEU A 128 9.46 -0.20 -13.42
CA LEU A 128 10.62 0.13 -14.26
C LEU A 128 10.34 -0.06 -15.75
N ASP A 129 9.61 -1.12 -16.11
CA ASP A 129 9.19 -1.38 -17.48
C ASP A 129 8.30 -0.25 -18.02
N ARG A 130 7.33 0.19 -17.22
CA ARG A 130 6.45 1.31 -17.59
C ARG A 130 7.22 2.62 -17.75
N LEU A 131 8.20 2.89 -16.87
CA LEU A 131 9.07 4.06 -16.99
C LEU A 131 9.90 4.02 -18.28
N THR A 132 10.48 2.87 -18.59
CA THR A 132 11.29 2.66 -19.80
C THR A 132 10.44 2.84 -21.06
N ALA A 133 9.24 2.24 -21.09
CA ALA A 133 8.30 2.41 -22.19
C ALA A 133 7.88 3.87 -22.41
N GLN A 134 7.67 4.64 -21.34
CA GLN A 134 7.33 6.06 -21.44
C GLN A 134 8.49 6.92 -21.96
N ARG A 135 9.72 6.61 -21.55
CA ARG A 135 10.93 7.26 -22.07
C ARG A 135 11.07 7.02 -23.56
N ASP A 136 10.97 5.76 -23.99
CA ASP A 136 11.20 5.37 -25.38
C ASP A 136 10.08 5.94 -26.29
N ALA A 137 8.83 5.93 -25.82
CA ALA A 137 7.72 6.59 -26.52
C ALA A 137 7.91 8.11 -26.65
N SER A 138 8.56 8.75 -25.68
CA SER A 138 8.85 10.19 -25.71
C SER A 138 10.07 10.53 -26.58
N ALA A 139 11.05 9.64 -26.64
CA ALA A 139 12.20 9.76 -27.54
C ALA A 139 11.78 9.61 -29.01
N GLY A 140 10.88 8.68 -29.33
CA GLY A 140 10.31 8.53 -30.67
C GLY A 140 9.43 9.69 -31.15
N ARG A 141 8.90 10.51 -30.22
CA ARG A 141 8.12 11.73 -30.52
C ARG A 141 8.99 12.97 -30.79
N ARG A 142 10.30 12.91 -30.52
CA ARG A 142 11.22 14.01 -30.81
C ARG A 142 11.63 13.90 -32.28
N ALA A 143 10.84 14.52 -33.16
CA ALA A 143 11.17 14.61 -34.59
C ALA A 143 12.58 15.22 -34.77
N PRO A 144 13.37 14.78 -35.77
CA PRO A 144 14.64 15.43 -36.07
C PRO A 144 14.38 16.90 -36.39
N SER A 145 15.13 17.79 -35.73
CA SER A 145 15.15 19.22 -36.04
C SER A 145 15.39 19.41 -37.54
N PRO A 146 14.63 20.27 -38.24
CA PRO A 146 14.90 20.55 -39.64
C PRO A 146 16.15 21.44 -39.73
N GLU A 147 17.32 20.84 -39.67
CA GLU A 147 18.57 21.55 -39.93
C GLU A 147 18.71 21.78 -41.44
N ARG A 148 18.34 23.01 -41.83
CA ARG A 148 18.78 23.82 -42.97
C ARG A 148 19.32 23.06 -44.18
N ARG A 149 18.45 22.83 -45.16
CA ARG A 149 18.83 22.73 -46.57
C ARG A 149 18.82 24.13 -47.17
N VAL A 150 19.91 24.87 -46.98
CA VAL A 150 20.20 26.08 -47.77
C VAL A 150 21.63 25.91 -48.27
N GLU A 151 21.84 26.22 -49.55
CA GLU A 151 23.08 26.12 -50.33
C GLU A 151 23.31 24.78 -51.06
N GLU A 152 22.85 24.72 -52.32
CA GLU A 152 23.69 24.40 -53.49
C GLU A 152 22.88 24.53 -54.80
N GLN A 153 22.45 25.76 -55.15
CA GLN A 153 22.12 26.11 -56.54
C GLN A 153 22.35 27.61 -56.78
N SER A 154 23.60 28.05 -56.70
CA SER A 154 24.02 29.29 -57.36
C SER A 154 25.54 29.32 -57.54
N THR A 155 26.05 28.80 -58.66
CA THR A 155 27.30 29.30 -59.27
C THR A 155 27.43 28.86 -60.74
N GLY A 156 27.54 29.83 -61.66
CA GLY A 156 28.14 29.74 -63.01
C GLY A 156 27.28 29.08 -64.09
N GLU A 157 27.07 29.61 -65.29
CA GLU A 157 27.78 30.64 -66.08
C GLU A 157 26.83 31.25 -67.13
N LEU A 158 26.91 32.57 -67.29
CA LEU A 158 26.67 33.29 -68.55
C LEU A 158 27.91 33.04 -69.44
N VAL A 159 27.90 32.96 -70.79
CA VAL A 159 27.85 34.09 -71.76
C VAL A 159 27.99 33.54 -73.22
N ASP A 160 27.35 34.23 -74.18
CA ASP A 160 27.57 34.44 -75.64
C ASP A 160 27.64 33.34 -76.73
N GLY A 161 26.83 33.53 -77.79
CA GLY A 161 27.31 34.23 -79.01
C GLY A 161 27.37 33.46 -80.36
N GLY A 162 26.55 33.89 -81.34
CA GLY A 162 26.73 33.73 -82.81
C GLY A 162 26.46 32.32 -83.38
N VAL A 163 25.74 32.10 -84.49
CA VAL A 163 25.69 32.79 -85.81
C VAL A 163 24.28 32.70 -86.38
#